data_AF-A0A4R8Q947-F1
#
_entry.id   AF-A0A4R8Q947-F1
#
_cell.length_a   1.000
_cell.length_b   1.000
_cell.length_c   1.000
_cell.angle_alpha   90.00
_cell.angle_beta   90.00
_cell.angle_gamma   90.00
#
_symmetry.space_group_name_H-M   'P 1'
#
loop_
_entity.id
_entity.type
_entity.pdbx_description
1 polymer ?
#
loop_
_entity_poly.entity_id
_entity_poly.type
_entity_poly.pdbx_seq_one_letter_code
_entity_poly.pdbx_strand_id
1 'polypeptide(L)'
;MLVQRHATLALFVFSVLANALTLGPRSNSSEAKPHRWLAKRSEMKRIVVVGGSIGAESHAHCTPHQVRRIDEDIAWMRKLAASAYNFLLKEDSHTTAAYIAWFGANNTDRKTADAIRREVYDAIWDLGDDTDAYVGELEGYSGAVVLGCPDTTTEPLCENAVAVANRPGNFARLCPLYFQQSFDYEEQFRSWRMSRTRSLTGAETLLHEMTHLPGVVGSWNTDDIAYEKDKCLLLRDAEMINNADNYMLFALEVRANPDNAAKQIDMKAEEAKYKIARRLLAEGSSPPVEAPAGGPFGYPGMWIANQYVAGHFPPYGYSDWPPPWC
;
A
#
# COMPACT_ATOMS: atom_id res chain seq x y z
N MET A 1 -88.45 -21.57 -1.71
CA MET A 1 -87.64 -21.90 -0.52
C MET A 1 -86.17 -21.71 -0.90
N LEU A 2 -85.43 -20.95 -0.07
CA LEU A 2 -83.99 -20.62 -0.08
C LEU A 2 -83.43 -19.98 -1.38
N VAL A 3 -83.23 -18.66 -1.51
CA VAL A 3 -82.39 -17.68 -0.77
C VAL A 3 -80.89 -17.76 -1.16
N GLN A 4 -80.45 -16.85 -2.04
CA GLN A 4 -79.30 -15.92 -1.92
C GLN A 4 -79.12 -15.19 -3.28
N ARG A 5 -79.44 -13.90 -3.52
CA ARG A 5 -78.93 -12.61 -2.96
C ARG A 5 -77.39 -12.51 -3.09
N HIS A 6 -76.73 -11.55 -3.75
CA HIS A 6 -76.96 -10.18 -4.26
C HIS A 6 -75.92 -9.94 -5.41
N ALA A 7 -76.15 -9.23 -6.53
CA ALA A 7 -76.25 -7.77 -6.74
C ALA A 7 -75.10 -6.98 -6.07
N THR A 8 -74.38 -5.99 -6.61
CA THR A 8 -74.12 -5.36 -7.93
C THR A 8 -73.00 -4.32 -7.61
N LEU A 9 -72.14 -3.99 -8.58
CA LEU A 9 -71.44 -2.69 -8.77
C LEU A 9 -70.66 -2.02 -7.62
N ALA A 10 -69.38 -1.68 -7.88
CA ALA A 10 -68.92 -0.27 -7.97
C ALA A 10 -67.39 -0.19 -8.22
N LEU A 11 -67.02 0.55 -9.26
CA LEU A 11 -65.68 1.13 -9.45
C LEU A 11 -65.39 2.15 -8.34
N PHE A 12 -64.15 2.21 -7.84
CA PHE A 12 -63.54 3.48 -7.46
C PHE A 12 -62.04 3.51 -7.80
N VAL A 13 -61.70 4.42 -8.70
CA VAL A 13 -60.37 4.96 -8.94
C VAL A 13 -60.06 5.94 -7.81
N PHE A 14 -58.89 5.84 -7.19
CA PHE A 14 -58.26 6.96 -6.51
C PHE A 14 -56.79 7.05 -6.92
N SER A 15 -56.51 8.07 -7.73
CA SER A 15 -55.19 8.69 -7.83
C SER A 15 -55.02 9.63 -6.64
N VAL A 16 -53.88 9.55 -5.94
CA VAL A 16 -53.32 10.71 -5.23
C VAL A 16 -51.84 10.78 -5.56
N LEU A 17 -51.50 11.89 -6.21
CA LEU A 17 -50.15 12.36 -6.50
C LEU A 17 -49.52 13.01 -5.27
N ALA A 18 -48.19 12.85 -5.21
CA ALA A 18 -47.19 13.74 -4.61
C ALA A 18 -47.10 13.86 -3.08
N ASN A 19 -45.96 13.41 -2.54
CA ASN A 19 -44.93 14.35 -2.08
C ASN A 19 -43.54 13.71 -2.19
N ALA A 20 -42.67 14.43 -2.90
CA ALA A 20 -41.23 14.21 -2.90
C ALA A 20 -40.65 14.68 -1.56
N LEU A 21 -39.67 13.95 -1.02
CA LEU A 21 -38.33 14.45 -0.69
C LEU A 21 -37.55 13.44 0.19
N THR A 22 -36.35 13.15 -0.30
CA THR A 22 -35.12 12.79 0.44
C THR A 22 -35.10 11.50 1.26
N LEU A 23 -34.37 10.50 0.75
CA LEU A 23 -33.28 9.79 1.45
C LEU A 23 -32.42 9.10 0.38
N GLY A 24 -31.13 9.45 0.35
CA GLY A 24 -30.23 9.25 -0.79
C GLY A 24 -29.82 7.79 -1.06
N PRO A 25 -29.24 7.52 -2.25
CA PRO A 25 -28.75 6.21 -2.58
C PRO A 25 -27.46 5.91 -1.80
N ARG A 26 -27.54 4.83 -1.03
CA ARG A 26 -26.42 4.14 -0.38
C ARG A 26 -25.39 3.80 -1.47
N SER A 27 -24.22 4.43 -1.40
CA SER A 27 -23.10 4.19 -2.29
C SER A 27 -22.64 2.73 -2.16
N ASN A 28 -22.99 1.90 -3.13
CA ASN A 28 -22.31 0.64 -3.38
C ASN A 28 -21.16 0.95 -4.35
N SER A 29 -19.96 1.12 -3.82
CA SER A 29 -18.74 1.17 -4.62
C SER A 29 -18.49 -0.23 -5.19
N SER A 30 -18.97 -0.49 -6.40
CA SER A 30 -18.57 -1.69 -7.14
C SER A 30 -17.09 -1.58 -7.47
N GLU A 31 -16.27 -2.44 -6.89
CA GLU A 31 -14.86 -2.62 -7.26
C GLU A 31 -14.77 -2.93 -8.77
N ALA A 32 -14.34 -1.95 -9.56
CA ALA A 32 -14.20 -2.11 -10.99
C ALA A 32 -12.94 -2.94 -11.30
N LYS A 33 -13.12 -4.08 -11.96
CA LYS A 33 -12.02 -4.92 -12.45
C LYS A 33 -11.33 -4.26 -13.66
N PRO A 34 -9.99 -4.25 -13.74
CA PRO A 34 -9.26 -3.64 -14.85
C PRO A 34 -9.47 -4.38 -16.18
N HIS A 35 -9.55 -3.62 -17.29
CA HIS A 35 -9.72 -4.17 -18.64
C HIS A 35 -8.38 -4.66 -19.23
N ARG A 36 -8.34 -5.94 -19.61
CA ARG A 36 -7.18 -6.64 -20.18
C ARG A 36 -6.91 -6.27 -21.64
N TRP A 37 -5.76 -5.67 -21.94
CA TRP A 37 -5.15 -5.66 -23.29
C TRP A 37 -3.64 -5.98 -23.23
N LEU A 38 -3.15 -6.51 -24.35
CA LEU A 38 -1.84 -7.16 -24.56
C LEU A 38 -0.63 -6.23 -24.28
N ALA A 39 -0.08 -6.31 -23.07
CA ALA A 39 1.30 -5.95 -22.74
C ALA A 39 1.97 -7.17 -22.09
N LYS A 40 3.29 -7.26 -22.15
CA LYS A 40 4.11 -8.39 -21.67
C LYS A 40 3.75 -8.66 -20.20
N ARG A 41 2.91 -9.66 -19.96
CA ARG A 41 2.38 -9.97 -18.63
C ARG A 41 3.53 -10.38 -17.72
N SER A 42 3.46 -9.96 -16.45
CA SER A 42 4.17 -10.61 -15.33
C SER A 42 4.20 -12.12 -15.55
N GLU A 43 5.39 -12.71 -15.43
CA GLU A 43 5.54 -14.17 -15.52
C GLU A 43 4.84 -14.84 -14.33
N MET A 44 4.71 -14.10 -13.22
CA MET A 44 4.13 -14.54 -11.96
C MET A 44 2.69 -14.06 -11.80
N LYS A 45 1.79 -14.96 -11.41
CA LYS A 45 0.35 -14.66 -11.28
C LYS A 45 -0.28 -15.14 -9.98
N ARG A 46 0.56 -15.62 -9.07
CA ARG A 46 0.15 -16.18 -7.80
C ARG A 46 1.29 -16.13 -6.79
N ILE A 47 0.94 -16.28 -5.53
CA ILE A 47 1.87 -16.39 -4.42
C ILE A 47 1.74 -17.79 -3.82
N VAL A 48 2.87 -18.41 -3.52
CA VAL A 48 2.95 -19.68 -2.79
C VAL A 48 3.87 -19.51 -1.59
N VAL A 49 3.68 -20.35 -0.57
CA VAL A 49 4.42 -20.24 0.70
C VAL A 49 5.16 -21.53 1.00
N VAL A 50 6.39 -21.44 1.51
CA VAL A 50 7.08 -22.60 2.08
C VAL A 50 6.36 -23.00 3.36
N GLY A 51 5.51 -24.02 3.32
CA GLY A 51 4.57 -24.28 4.41
C GLY A 51 3.92 -25.66 4.35
N GLY A 52 3.02 -25.91 5.31
CA GLY A 52 2.34 -27.20 5.43
C GLY A 52 3.30 -28.37 5.65
N SER A 53 2.82 -29.59 5.46
CA SER A 53 3.68 -30.78 5.59
C SER A 53 4.73 -30.89 4.48
N ILE A 54 4.56 -30.17 3.36
CA ILE A 54 5.48 -30.20 2.23
C ILE A 54 6.77 -29.44 2.57
N GLY A 55 6.64 -28.27 3.20
CA GLY A 55 7.78 -27.43 3.60
C GLY A 55 8.30 -27.69 5.00
N ALA A 56 7.78 -28.67 5.74
CA ALA A 56 8.04 -28.84 7.18
C ALA A 56 9.52 -28.98 7.57
N GLU A 57 10.34 -29.51 6.66
CA GLU A 57 11.79 -29.71 6.86
C GLU A 57 12.64 -28.54 6.34
N SER A 58 12.04 -27.54 5.68
CA SER A 58 12.77 -26.41 5.12
C SER A 58 13.11 -25.39 6.20
N HIS A 59 14.32 -24.84 6.11
CA HIS A 59 14.74 -23.72 6.95
C HIS A 59 13.92 -22.44 6.72
N ALA A 60 13.17 -22.37 5.62
CA ALA A 60 12.28 -21.25 5.31
C ALA A 60 10.80 -21.55 5.64
N HIS A 61 10.49 -22.60 6.41
CA HIS A 61 9.13 -23.00 6.71
C HIS A 61 8.33 -21.92 7.48
N CYS A 62 7.19 -21.54 6.92
CA CYS A 62 6.18 -20.71 7.55
C CYS A 62 5.19 -21.55 8.35
N THR A 63 5.07 -21.27 9.64
CA THR A 63 4.07 -21.88 10.51
C THR A 63 2.64 -21.53 10.07
N PRO A 64 1.61 -22.31 10.45
CA PRO A 64 0.22 -21.98 10.12
C PRO A 64 -0.25 -20.60 10.60
N HIS A 65 0.36 -20.07 11.67
CA HIS A 65 0.07 -18.70 12.13
C HIS A 65 0.68 -17.65 11.20
N GLN A 66 1.93 -17.85 10.77
CA GLN A 66 2.59 -16.96 9.81
C GLN A 66 1.88 -16.97 8.47
N VAL A 67 1.45 -18.13 7.97
CA VAL A 67 0.67 -18.22 6.72
C VAL A 67 -0.60 -17.39 6.79
N ARG A 68 -1.44 -17.58 7.82
CA ARG A 68 -2.67 -16.77 7.95
C ARG A 68 -2.39 -15.27 7.99
N ARG A 69 -1.27 -14.88 8.60
CA ARG A 69 -0.86 -13.48 8.63
C ARG A 69 -0.46 -12.98 7.25
N ILE A 70 0.29 -13.79 6.49
CA ILE A 70 0.68 -13.51 5.10
C ILE A 70 -0.56 -13.37 4.21
N ASP A 71 -1.53 -14.27 4.31
CA ASP A 71 -2.77 -14.23 3.52
C ASP A 71 -3.53 -12.90 3.75
N GLU A 72 -3.67 -12.48 5.01
CA GLU A 72 -4.27 -11.18 5.34
C GLU A 72 -3.48 -10.00 4.76
N ASP A 73 -2.15 -10.04 4.87
CA ASP A 73 -1.29 -9.00 4.35
C ASP A 73 -1.30 -8.94 2.81
N ILE A 74 -1.43 -10.07 2.11
CA ILE A 74 -1.60 -10.14 0.64
C ILE A 74 -2.91 -9.49 0.22
N ALA A 75 -4.01 -9.81 0.91
CA ALA A 75 -5.30 -9.18 0.63
C ALA A 75 -5.23 -7.65 0.75
N TRP A 76 -4.52 -7.14 1.75
CA TRP A 76 -4.28 -5.71 1.92
C TRP A 76 -3.28 -5.11 0.92
N MET A 77 -2.23 -5.84 0.55
CA MET A 77 -1.27 -5.44 -0.49
C MET A 77 -2.02 -5.23 -1.81
N ARG A 78 -2.90 -6.16 -2.16
CA ARG A 78 -3.73 -6.08 -3.37
C ARG A 78 -4.69 -4.89 -3.33
N LYS A 79 -5.26 -4.56 -2.17
CA LYS A 79 -6.07 -3.35 -1.98
C LYS A 79 -5.26 -2.06 -2.18
N LEU A 80 -4.01 -2.00 -1.69
CA LEU A 80 -3.10 -0.88 -1.90
C LEU A 80 -2.74 -0.73 -3.38
N ALA A 81 -2.34 -1.83 -4.04
CA ALA A 81 -2.04 -1.86 -5.47
C ALA A 81 -3.24 -1.43 -6.31
N ALA A 82 -4.46 -1.91 -5.99
CA ALA A 82 -5.68 -1.49 -6.67
C ALA A 82 -5.96 0.01 -6.50
N SER A 83 -5.74 0.57 -5.31
CA SER A 83 -5.90 2.02 -5.07
C SER A 83 -4.95 2.85 -5.94
N ALA A 84 -3.68 2.47 -6.01
CA ALA A 84 -2.68 3.12 -6.86
C ALA A 84 -2.98 2.97 -8.35
N TYR A 85 -3.34 1.75 -8.78
CA TYR A 85 -3.75 1.47 -10.16
C TYR A 85 -4.91 2.37 -10.60
N ASN A 86 -5.98 2.41 -9.79
CA ASN A 86 -7.19 3.19 -10.09
C ASN A 86 -6.93 4.70 -10.04
N PHE A 87 -6.03 5.15 -9.17
CA PHE A 87 -5.61 6.55 -9.14
C PHE A 87 -4.90 6.92 -10.46
N LEU A 88 -3.93 6.13 -10.89
CA LEU A 88 -3.15 6.40 -12.10
C LEU A 88 -3.98 6.27 -13.39
N LEU A 89 -5.08 5.52 -13.36
CA LEU A 89 -6.00 5.37 -14.49
C LEU A 89 -6.67 6.71 -14.88
N LYS A 90 -6.90 7.59 -13.90
CA LYS A 90 -7.58 8.88 -14.09
C LYS A 90 -6.81 9.79 -15.06
N GLU A 91 -7.53 10.67 -15.74
CA GLU A 91 -6.93 11.72 -16.55
C GLU A 91 -6.08 12.65 -15.66
N ASP A 92 -4.95 13.14 -16.19
CA ASP A 92 -4.02 14.04 -15.50
C ASP A 92 -3.51 13.56 -14.14
N SER A 93 -3.56 12.25 -13.86
CA SER A 93 -3.03 11.65 -12.62
C SER A 93 -1.53 11.93 -12.42
N HIS A 94 -0.80 12.09 -13.52
CA HIS A 94 0.64 12.33 -13.58
C HIS A 94 1.06 13.75 -13.21
N THR A 95 0.14 14.69 -13.07
CA THR A 95 0.41 16.08 -12.62
C THR A 95 -0.14 16.37 -11.22
N THR A 96 -0.55 15.32 -10.50
CA THR A 96 -1.11 15.47 -9.15
C THR A 96 -0.05 15.58 -8.06
N ALA A 97 -0.46 16.06 -6.89
CA ALA A 97 0.38 16.19 -5.70
C ALA A 97 1.01 14.85 -5.29
N ALA A 98 0.23 13.77 -5.23
CA ALA A 98 0.78 12.46 -4.88
C ALA A 98 1.80 11.97 -5.91
N TYR A 99 1.50 12.11 -7.21
CA TYR A 99 2.41 11.65 -8.26
C TYR A 99 3.75 12.38 -8.20
N ILE A 100 3.71 13.71 -8.13
CA ILE A 100 4.94 14.52 -8.12
C ILE A 100 5.73 14.34 -6.83
N ALA A 101 5.08 14.15 -5.69
CA ALA A 101 5.77 13.92 -4.42
C ALA A 101 6.53 12.59 -4.41
N TRP A 102 5.96 11.53 -4.99
CA TRP A 102 6.50 10.18 -4.89
C TRP A 102 7.25 9.70 -6.13
N PHE A 103 7.02 10.30 -7.30
CA PHE A 103 7.70 9.93 -8.54
C PHE A 103 8.44 11.09 -9.20
N GLY A 104 8.37 12.30 -8.66
CA GLY A 104 9.15 13.44 -9.13
C GLY A 104 8.51 14.18 -10.31
N ALA A 105 8.89 15.45 -10.47
CA ALA A 105 8.29 16.36 -11.46
C ALA A 105 8.73 16.07 -12.90
N ASN A 106 9.93 15.50 -13.08
CA ASN A 106 10.48 15.15 -14.38
C ASN A 106 9.88 13.88 -14.99
N ASN A 107 9.11 13.12 -14.20
CA ASN A 107 8.46 11.87 -14.63
C ASN A 107 6.95 12.06 -14.90
N THR A 108 6.49 13.31 -14.99
CA THR A 108 5.08 13.69 -15.12
C THR A 108 4.56 13.54 -16.55
N ASP A 109 5.09 12.62 -17.35
CA ASP A 109 4.51 12.31 -18.64
C ASP A 109 3.49 11.16 -18.50
N ARG A 110 2.42 11.23 -19.32
CA ARG A 110 1.35 10.23 -19.30
C ARG A 110 1.87 8.81 -19.50
N LYS A 111 2.88 8.63 -20.35
CA LYS A 111 3.41 7.30 -20.71
C LYS A 111 4.11 6.65 -19.50
N THR A 112 4.87 7.41 -18.72
CA THR A 112 5.51 6.94 -17.48
C THR A 112 4.47 6.55 -16.43
N ALA A 113 3.46 7.38 -16.18
CA ALA A 113 2.37 7.03 -15.26
C ALA A 113 1.59 5.79 -15.70
N ASP A 114 1.32 5.65 -17.00
CA ASP A 114 0.68 4.48 -17.57
C ASP A 114 1.55 3.21 -17.49
N ALA A 115 2.87 3.36 -17.56
CA ALA A 115 3.80 2.25 -17.37
C ALA A 115 3.86 1.82 -15.90
N ILE A 116 4.02 2.74 -14.94
CA ILE A 116 3.94 2.43 -13.51
C ILE A 116 2.63 1.72 -13.17
N ARG A 117 1.51 2.20 -13.70
CA ARG A 117 0.20 1.59 -13.49
C ARG A 117 0.16 0.13 -13.95
N ARG A 118 0.63 -0.17 -15.17
CA ARG A 118 0.51 -1.49 -15.80
C ARG A 118 1.63 -2.46 -15.41
N GLU A 119 2.85 -1.98 -15.37
CA GLU A 119 4.02 -2.83 -15.17
C GLU A 119 4.27 -3.08 -13.66
N VAL A 120 3.81 -2.19 -12.78
CA VAL A 120 3.99 -2.34 -11.32
C VAL A 120 2.67 -2.69 -10.64
N TYR A 121 1.71 -1.76 -10.57
CA TYR A 121 0.53 -1.96 -9.73
C TYR A 121 -0.45 -3.01 -10.27
N ASP A 122 -0.67 -3.07 -11.58
CA ASP A 122 -1.48 -4.14 -12.20
C ASP A 122 -0.82 -5.51 -12.01
N ALA A 123 0.51 -5.59 -12.17
CA ALA A 123 1.26 -6.83 -11.98
C ALA A 123 1.20 -7.34 -10.54
N ILE A 124 1.41 -6.46 -9.54
CA ILE A 124 1.29 -6.82 -8.12
C ILE A 124 -0.16 -7.21 -7.80
N TRP A 125 -1.15 -6.49 -8.33
CA TRP A 125 -2.55 -6.84 -8.15
C TRP A 125 -2.85 -8.22 -8.74
N ASP A 126 -2.36 -8.53 -9.95
CA ASP A 126 -2.58 -9.79 -10.67
C ASP A 126 -2.02 -11.04 -9.95
N LEU A 127 -1.22 -10.88 -8.89
CA LEU A 127 -0.75 -11.98 -8.03
C LEU A 127 -1.85 -12.63 -7.19
N GLY A 128 -3.04 -12.02 -7.06
CA GLY A 128 -4.13 -12.56 -6.25
C GLY A 128 -4.22 -11.99 -4.84
N ASP A 129 -5.25 -12.38 -4.10
CA ASP A 129 -5.58 -11.91 -2.74
C ASP A 129 -5.24 -12.92 -1.64
N ASP A 130 -4.73 -14.09 -1.99
CA ASP A 130 -4.40 -15.17 -1.05
C ASP A 130 -3.24 -16.03 -1.59
N THR A 131 -2.79 -17.01 -0.80
CA THR A 131 -1.78 -17.98 -1.19
C THR A 131 -2.43 -19.22 -1.83
N ASP A 132 -1.91 -19.65 -3.00
CA ASP A 132 -2.54 -20.70 -3.81
C ASP A 132 -2.19 -22.11 -3.33
N ALA A 133 -0.96 -22.33 -2.83
CA ALA A 133 -0.44 -23.64 -2.44
C ALA A 133 0.84 -23.50 -1.60
N TYR A 134 1.23 -24.61 -0.95
CA TYR A 134 2.52 -24.72 -0.27
C TYR A 134 3.58 -25.39 -1.14
N VAL A 135 4.83 -24.95 -0.97
CA VAL A 135 6.02 -25.57 -1.61
C VAL A 135 7.01 -26.04 -0.56
N GLY A 136 7.92 -26.92 -0.98
CA GLY A 136 8.91 -27.54 -0.11
C GLY A 136 10.09 -26.65 0.22
N GLU A 137 10.53 -25.82 -0.73
CA GLU A 137 11.74 -25.02 -0.61
C GLU A 137 11.57 -23.60 -1.14
N LEU A 138 12.47 -22.72 -0.71
CA LEU A 138 12.51 -21.33 -1.14
C LEU A 138 13.30 -21.18 -2.45
N GLU A 139 12.64 -21.49 -3.55
CA GLU A 139 13.18 -21.35 -4.90
C GLU A 139 12.14 -20.79 -5.86
N GLY A 140 12.56 -20.21 -6.99
CA GLY A 140 11.63 -19.69 -7.99
C GLY A 140 10.71 -20.80 -8.50
N TYR A 141 9.41 -20.65 -8.28
CA TYR A 141 8.42 -21.65 -8.69
C TYR A 141 7.70 -21.18 -9.95
N SER A 142 7.52 -22.07 -10.93
CA SER A 142 6.99 -21.71 -12.26
C SER A 142 5.68 -20.93 -12.15
N GLY A 143 5.74 -19.64 -12.48
CA GLY A 143 4.61 -18.71 -12.49
C GLY A 143 4.14 -18.22 -11.12
N ALA A 144 4.93 -18.39 -10.06
CA ALA A 144 4.59 -17.96 -8.70
C ALA A 144 5.76 -17.27 -7.99
N VAL A 145 5.43 -16.27 -7.17
CA VAL A 145 6.35 -15.76 -6.14
C VAL A 145 6.32 -16.74 -4.98
N VAL A 146 7.49 -17.16 -4.49
CA VAL A 146 7.60 -17.99 -3.29
C VAL A 146 7.94 -17.11 -2.09
N LEU A 147 7.18 -17.26 -1.00
CA LEU A 147 7.44 -16.63 0.28
C LEU A 147 7.93 -17.67 1.29
N GLY A 148 9.02 -17.36 1.97
CA GLY A 148 9.55 -18.19 3.05
C GLY A 148 9.69 -17.40 4.34
N CYS A 149 9.73 -18.09 5.48
CA CYS A 149 9.83 -17.52 6.82
C CYS A 149 11.07 -18.02 7.56
N PRO A 150 12.29 -17.73 7.07
CA PRO A 150 13.49 -18.20 7.74
C PRO A 150 13.69 -17.54 9.10
N ASP A 151 14.41 -18.23 9.98
CA ASP A 151 14.91 -17.63 11.21
C ASP A 151 16.25 -16.91 10.99
N THR A 152 16.68 -16.15 11.98
CA THR A 152 17.95 -15.40 11.92
C THR A 152 19.18 -16.30 12.07
N THR A 153 19.02 -17.57 12.46
CA THR A 153 20.15 -18.49 12.64
C THR A 153 20.57 -19.13 11.32
N THR A 154 19.60 -19.33 10.42
CA THR A 154 19.76 -19.94 9.10
C THR A 154 19.91 -18.89 8.00
N GLU A 155 19.38 -17.69 8.22
CA GLU A 155 19.48 -16.58 7.28
C GLU A 155 19.94 -15.28 7.98
N PRO A 156 21.25 -14.98 7.96
CA PRO A 156 21.80 -13.77 8.59
C PRO A 156 21.25 -12.47 8.01
N LEU A 157 20.79 -12.46 6.75
CA LEU A 157 20.13 -11.28 6.16
C LEU A 157 18.86 -10.88 6.93
N CYS A 158 18.24 -11.80 7.68
CA CYS A 158 17.06 -11.54 8.48
C CYS A 158 17.32 -11.00 9.88
N GLU A 159 18.57 -10.83 10.31
CA GLU A 159 18.88 -10.29 11.65
C GLU A 159 18.28 -8.89 11.85
N ASN A 160 18.27 -8.07 10.81
CA ASN A 160 17.90 -6.66 10.89
C ASN A 160 16.94 -6.19 9.78
N ALA A 161 16.41 -7.14 9.01
CA ALA A 161 15.49 -6.85 7.92
C ALA A 161 14.05 -7.22 8.30
N VAL A 162 13.08 -6.49 7.74
CA VAL A 162 11.67 -6.85 7.83
C VAL A 162 11.38 -7.96 6.82
N ALA A 163 11.80 -7.77 5.58
CA ALA A 163 11.79 -8.79 4.54
C ALA A 163 13.00 -8.60 3.61
N VAL A 164 13.28 -9.60 2.78
CA VAL A 164 14.36 -9.57 1.80
C VAL A 164 13.93 -10.27 0.51
N ALA A 165 13.78 -9.51 -0.57
CA ALA A 165 13.61 -10.02 -1.92
C ALA A 165 14.92 -10.60 -2.49
N ASN A 166 14.82 -11.76 -3.14
CA ASN A 166 15.86 -12.28 -4.01
C ASN A 166 15.47 -12.06 -5.47
N ARG A 167 16.05 -11.04 -6.10
CA ARG A 167 15.69 -10.66 -7.49
C ARG A 167 15.97 -11.76 -8.52
N PRO A 168 17.15 -12.43 -8.52
CA PRO A 168 17.42 -13.49 -9.50
C PRO A 168 16.49 -14.70 -9.35
N GLY A 169 16.14 -15.07 -8.11
CA GLY A 169 15.30 -16.22 -7.79
C GLY A 169 13.80 -15.92 -7.77
N ASN A 170 13.40 -14.65 -7.79
CA ASN A 170 12.01 -14.19 -7.71
C ASN A 170 11.22 -14.76 -6.53
N PHE A 171 11.84 -14.72 -5.35
CA PHE A 171 11.21 -15.11 -4.09
C PHE A 171 11.53 -14.07 -3.01
N ALA A 172 10.77 -14.07 -1.93
CA ALA A 172 11.02 -13.18 -0.80
C ALA A 172 11.07 -13.95 0.52
N ARG A 173 11.89 -13.45 1.43
CA ARG A 173 12.00 -13.93 2.80
C ARG A 173 11.29 -12.96 3.71
N LEU A 174 10.35 -13.46 4.50
CA LEU A 174 9.66 -12.70 5.52
C LEU A 174 10.35 -12.96 6.85
N CYS A 175 11.21 -12.03 7.25
CA CYS A 175 12.06 -12.19 8.41
C CYS A 175 11.24 -12.07 9.71
N PRO A 176 11.77 -12.46 10.88
CA PRO A 176 11.01 -12.41 12.13
C PRO A 176 10.41 -11.04 12.46
N LEU A 177 11.07 -9.94 12.06
CA LEU A 177 10.56 -8.58 12.24
C LEU A 177 9.30 -8.29 11.41
N TYR A 178 9.06 -8.99 10.29
CA TYR A 178 7.82 -8.91 9.51
C TYR A 178 6.60 -9.19 10.38
N PHE A 179 6.66 -10.26 11.17
CA PHE A 179 5.53 -10.72 11.98
C PHE A 179 5.31 -9.88 13.25
N GLN A 180 6.18 -8.90 13.52
CA GLN A 180 6.03 -7.91 14.57
C GLN A 180 5.38 -6.61 14.08
N GLN A 181 5.19 -6.46 12.76
CA GLN A 181 4.56 -5.29 12.18
C GLN A 181 3.06 -5.21 12.50
N SER A 182 2.53 -3.98 12.48
CA SER A 182 1.11 -3.74 12.71
C SER A 182 0.24 -4.47 11.68
N PHE A 183 -0.91 -4.97 12.10
CA PHE A 183 -2.01 -5.46 11.25
C PHE A 183 -3.22 -4.53 11.27
N ASP A 184 -3.15 -3.40 11.99
CA ASP A 184 -4.25 -2.43 12.01
C ASP A 184 -4.12 -1.45 10.84
N TYR A 185 -4.52 -1.92 9.67
CA TYR A 185 -4.46 -1.18 8.41
C TYR A 185 -5.32 0.10 8.42
N GLU A 186 -6.48 0.05 9.07
CA GLU A 186 -7.39 1.19 9.13
C GLU A 186 -6.83 2.29 10.04
N GLU A 187 -6.28 1.91 11.20
CA GLU A 187 -5.55 2.85 12.06
C GLU A 187 -4.35 3.46 11.35
N GLN A 188 -3.62 2.66 10.56
CA GLN A 188 -2.51 3.14 9.76
C GLN A 188 -2.94 4.20 8.75
N PHE A 189 -4.03 3.99 8.00
CA PHE A 189 -4.54 5.00 7.07
C PHE A 189 -5.03 6.25 7.78
N ARG A 190 -5.70 6.07 8.92
CA ARG A 190 -6.17 7.19 9.75
C ARG A 190 -5.00 8.04 10.25
N SER A 191 -3.98 7.40 10.83
CA SER A 191 -2.79 8.07 11.36
C SER A 191 -1.97 8.73 10.25
N TRP A 192 -1.84 8.10 9.08
CA TRP A 192 -1.19 8.71 7.93
C TRP A 192 -1.92 9.99 7.49
N ARG A 193 -3.24 9.93 7.32
CA ARG A 193 -4.03 11.10 6.89
C ARG A 193 -4.01 12.23 7.92
N MET A 194 -4.19 11.90 9.20
CA MET A 194 -4.39 12.88 10.26
C MET A 194 -3.08 13.51 10.75
N SER A 195 -2.01 12.73 10.87
CA SER A 195 -0.76 13.18 11.51
C SER A 195 0.49 12.84 10.71
N ARG A 196 0.35 12.30 9.49
CA ARG A 196 1.48 11.85 8.65
C ARG A 196 2.38 10.84 9.38
N THR A 197 1.81 10.14 10.35
CA THR A 197 2.47 9.12 11.15
C THR A 197 2.29 7.77 10.47
N ARG A 198 3.39 7.02 10.36
CA ARG A 198 3.42 5.72 9.67
C ARG A 198 3.86 4.65 10.65
N SER A 199 3.05 3.61 10.78
CA SER A 199 3.41 2.31 11.30
C SER A 199 3.53 1.36 10.10
N LEU A 200 4.72 0.81 9.85
CA LEU A 200 4.91 -0.14 8.76
C LEU A 200 4.00 -1.35 8.98
N THR A 201 3.38 -1.83 7.89
CA THR A 201 2.50 -3.00 7.88
C THR A 201 3.06 -4.11 7.01
N GLY A 202 2.55 -5.33 7.19
CA GLY A 202 2.92 -6.46 6.34
C GLY A 202 2.59 -6.21 4.86
N ALA A 203 1.40 -5.66 4.56
CA ALA A 203 1.02 -5.33 3.20
C ALA A 203 1.92 -4.28 2.53
N GLU A 204 2.34 -3.25 3.26
CA GLU A 204 3.30 -2.26 2.76
C GLU A 204 4.64 -2.92 2.45
N THR A 205 5.10 -3.79 3.35
CA THR A 205 6.35 -4.55 3.16
C THR A 205 6.26 -5.45 1.93
N LEU A 206 5.17 -6.22 1.77
CA LEU A 206 4.99 -7.07 0.59
C LEU A 206 4.94 -6.25 -0.70
N LEU A 207 4.22 -5.13 -0.72
CA LEU A 207 4.17 -4.25 -1.90
C LEU A 207 5.58 -3.78 -2.28
N HIS A 208 6.36 -3.33 -1.30
CA HIS A 208 7.77 -2.97 -1.47
C HIS A 208 8.55 -4.14 -2.09
N GLU A 209 8.54 -5.32 -1.46
CA GLU A 209 9.34 -6.46 -1.93
C GLU A 209 8.95 -6.91 -3.34
N MET A 210 7.66 -6.90 -3.68
CA MET A 210 7.21 -7.27 -5.03
C MET A 210 7.77 -6.34 -6.11
N THR A 211 8.07 -5.07 -5.78
CA THR A 211 8.70 -4.15 -6.73
C THR A 211 10.15 -4.51 -7.05
N HIS A 212 10.83 -5.29 -6.21
CA HIS A 212 12.18 -5.76 -6.51
C HIS A 212 12.20 -6.96 -7.47
N LEU A 213 11.10 -7.71 -7.59
CA LEU A 213 11.08 -8.99 -8.30
C LEU A 213 10.84 -8.79 -9.80
N PRO A 214 11.85 -9.01 -10.68
CA PRO A 214 11.67 -8.84 -12.12
C PRO A 214 10.66 -9.82 -12.74
N GLY A 215 10.38 -10.95 -12.09
CA GLY A 215 9.32 -11.89 -12.47
C GLY A 215 7.91 -11.34 -12.25
N VAL A 216 7.77 -10.34 -11.36
CA VAL A 216 6.52 -9.62 -11.11
C VAL A 216 6.47 -8.35 -11.97
N VAL A 217 7.43 -7.44 -11.80
CA VAL A 217 7.36 -6.10 -12.40
C VAL A 217 8.22 -5.92 -13.67
N GLY A 218 8.83 -6.99 -14.17
CA GLY A 218 9.65 -6.95 -15.38
C GLY A 218 10.88 -6.05 -15.23
N SER A 219 11.13 -5.22 -16.24
CA SER A 219 12.24 -4.25 -16.24
C SER A 219 11.99 -3.00 -15.39
N TRP A 220 10.82 -2.90 -14.74
CA TRP A 220 10.49 -1.85 -13.78
C TRP A 220 10.89 -2.22 -12.35
N ASN A 221 11.71 -3.26 -12.18
CA ASN A 221 12.19 -3.65 -10.88
C ASN A 221 13.01 -2.53 -10.24
N THR A 222 12.84 -2.35 -8.93
CA THR A 222 13.37 -1.22 -8.16
C THR A 222 14.60 -1.60 -7.34
N ASP A 223 15.23 -0.57 -6.77
CA ASP A 223 16.29 -0.60 -5.78
C ASP A 223 15.84 -0.03 -4.42
N ASP A 224 16.68 -0.24 -3.41
CA ASP A 224 16.55 0.35 -2.08
C ASP A 224 17.46 1.57 -1.94
N ILE A 225 16.93 2.72 -2.35
CA ILE A 225 17.65 3.99 -2.30
C ILE A 225 17.35 4.72 -0.98
N ALA A 226 16.10 4.65 -0.50
CA ALA A 226 15.67 5.19 0.79
C ALA A 226 14.44 4.46 1.33
N TYR A 227 14.31 4.37 2.66
CA TYR A 227 13.17 3.74 3.36
C TYR A 227 12.31 4.71 4.19
N GLU A 228 12.89 5.82 4.66
CA GLU A 228 12.12 6.77 5.48
C GLU A 228 11.37 7.74 4.58
N LYS A 229 10.12 8.05 4.95
CA LYS A 229 9.23 8.99 4.22
C LYS A 229 9.97 10.26 3.79
N ASP A 230 10.66 10.91 4.72
CA ASP A 230 11.32 12.19 4.47
C ASP A 230 12.53 12.03 3.56
N LYS A 231 13.25 10.90 3.65
CA LYS A 231 14.34 10.56 2.73
C LYS A 231 13.83 10.25 1.32
N CYS A 232 12.76 9.47 1.21
CA CYS A 232 12.13 9.11 -0.07
C CYS A 232 11.61 10.34 -0.82
N LEU A 233 11.02 11.29 -0.08
CA LEU A 233 10.56 12.55 -0.65
C LEU A 233 11.72 13.40 -1.19
N LEU A 234 12.92 13.30 -0.62
CA LEU A 234 14.10 14.12 -0.95
C LEU A 234 15.00 13.53 -2.05
N LEU A 235 14.69 12.33 -2.55
CA LEU A 235 15.40 11.73 -3.67
C LEU A 235 15.33 12.60 -4.93
N ARG A 236 16.28 12.41 -5.85
CA ARG A 236 16.15 13.00 -7.20
C ARG A 236 15.05 12.26 -7.95
N ASP A 237 14.38 12.94 -8.89
CA ASP A 237 13.28 12.35 -9.66
C ASP A 237 13.63 11.00 -10.32
N ALA A 238 14.85 10.85 -10.85
CA ALA A 238 15.32 9.59 -11.43
C ALA A 238 15.52 8.47 -10.39
N GLU A 239 15.77 8.82 -9.13
CA GLU A 239 15.89 7.87 -8.02
C GLU A 239 14.50 7.52 -7.47
N MET A 240 13.58 8.48 -7.40
CA MET A 240 12.21 8.26 -6.92
C MET A 240 11.49 7.13 -7.67
N ILE A 241 11.57 7.10 -9.01
CA ILE A 241 10.93 6.06 -9.83
C ILE A 241 11.67 4.71 -9.77
N ASN A 242 12.88 4.67 -9.23
CA ASN A 242 13.67 3.46 -9.07
C ASN A 242 13.70 2.98 -7.62
N ASN A 243 13.03 3.66 -6.68
CA ASN A 243 13.03 3.31 -5.26
C ASN A 243 11.77 2.52 -4.89
N ALA A 244 11.93 1.33 -4.31
CA ALA A 244 10.80 0.46 -3.92
C ALA A 244 9.82 1.15 -2.96
N ASP A 245 10.35 1.85 -1.96
CA ASP A 245 9.55 2.53 -0.96
C ASP A 245 8.71 3.68 -1.53
N ASN A 246 9.12 4.32 -2.63
CA ASN A 246 8.31 5.34 -3.28
C ASN A 246 7.01 4.76 -3.87
N TYR A 247 7.03 3.53 -4.40
CA TYR A 247 5.81 2.86 -4.90
C TYR A 247 4.87 2.46 -3.76
N MET A 248 5.43 1.95 -2.66
CA MET A 248 4.66 1.61 -1.48
C MET A 248 4.05 2.87 -0.83
N LEU A 249 4.83 3.95 -0.67
CA LEU A 249 4.36 5.21 -0.08
C LEU A 249 3.35 5.91 -0.96
N PHE A 250 3.49 5.84 -2.29
CA PHE A 250 2.46 6.33 -3.21
C PHE A 250 1.14 5.58 -3.02
N ALA A 251 1.17 4.24 -2.93
CA ALA A 251 -0.02 3.43 -2.73
C ALA A 251 -0.70 3.70 -1.36
N LEU A 252 0.10 3.92 -0.32
CA LEU A 252 -0.39 4.37 0.99
C LEU A 252 -1.04 5.75 0.87
N GLU A 253 -0.38 6.73 0.25
CA GLU A 253 -0.87 8.11 0.12
C GLU A 253 -2.22 8.17 -0.57
N VAL A 254 -2.35 7.55 -1.75
CA VAL A 254 -3.58 7.62 -2.55
C VAL A 254 -4.74 6.89 -1.88
N ARG A 255 -4.46 5.88 -1.05
CA ARG A 255 -5.49 5.15 -0.30
C ARG A 255 -5.92 5.92 0.95
N ALA A 256 -4.97 6.41 1.73
CA ALA A 256 -5.23 7.05 3.01
C ALA A 256 -5.71 8.50 2.86
N ASN A 257 -5.26 9.22 1.81
CA ASN A 257 -5.51 10.64 1.63
C ASN A 257 -5.91 11.00 0.18
N PRO A 258 -6.98 10.40 -0.36
CA PRO A 258 -7.33 10.50 -1.77
C PRO A 258 -7.59 11.95 -2.23
N ASP A 259 -8.14 12.79 -1.35
CA ASP A 259 -8.52 14.17 -1.68
C ASP A 259 -7.30 15.06 -1.91
N ASN A 260 -6.31 15.03 -1.00
CA ASN A 260 -5.07 15.77 -1.19
C ASN A 260 -4.21 15.15 -2.28
N ALA A 261 -4.18 13.81 -2.35
CA ALA A 261 -3.42 13.09 -3.37
C ALA A 261 -3.80 13.54 -4.78
N ALA A 262 -5.09 13.75 -5.04
CA ALA A 262 -5.63 14.11 -6.34
C ALA A 262 -5.52 15.61 -6.71
N LYS A 263 -5.01 16.47 -5.82
CA LYS A 263 -4.87 17.90 -6.12
C LYS A 263 -3.88 18.12 -7.26
N GLN A 264 -4.30 18.89 -8.27
CA GLN A 264 -3.49 19.19 -9.44
C GLN A 264 -2.40 20.21 -9.11
N ILE A 265 -1.22 20.03 -9.72
CA ILE A 265 -0.13 21.00 -9.67
C ILE A 265 -0.10 21.78 -10.97
N ASP A 266 -0.03 23.11 -10.85
CA ASP A 266 0.28 23.95 -12.00
C ASP A 266 1.74 23.72 -12.44
N MET A 267 1.90 22.95 -13.52
CA MET A 267 3.21 22.63 -14.08
C MET A 267 3.96 23.86 -14.63
N LYS A 268 3.27 25.00 -14.80
CA LYS A 268 3.85 26.27 -15.24
C LYS A 268 4.23 27.19 -14.07
N ALA A 269 3.91 26.83 -12.83
CA ALA A 269 4.27 27.63 -11.66
C ALA A 269 5.79 27.87 -11.61
N GLU A 270 6.25 29.01 -11.11
CA GLU A 270 7.69 29.27 -10.95
C GLU A 270 8.28 28.47 -9.78
N GLU A 271 7.49 28.25 -8.72
CA GLU A 271 7.88 27.45 -7.56
C GLU A 271 8.21 26.00 -7.96
N ALA A 272 9.12 25.38 -7.21
CA ALA A 272 9.48 23.99 -7.41
C ALA A 272 8.30 23.06 -7.11
N LYS A 273 8.01 22.14 -8.03
CA LYS A 273 6.75 21.37 -8.06
C LYS A 273 6.65 20.43 -6.87
N TYR A 274 7.79 19.88 -6.43
CA TYR A 274 7.86 19.07 -5.22
C TYR A 274 7.49 19.85 -3.94
N LYS A 275 7.79 21.16 -3.87
CA LYS A 275 7.42 21.99 -2.71
C LYS A 275 5.90 22.16 -2.64
N ILE A 276 5.29 22.47 -3.78
CA ILE A 276 3.82 22.56 -3.93
C ILE A 276 3.19 21.20 -3.56
N ALA A 277 3.67 20.11 -4.17
CA ALA A 277 3.16 18.75 -3.95
C ALA A 277 3.11 18.38 -2.46
N ARG A 278 4.25 18.51 -1.79
CA ARG A 278 4.38 18.18 -0.37
C ARG A 278 3.45 19.04 0.49
N ARG A 279 3.38 20.35 0.23
CA ARG A 279 2.47 21.24 0.95
C ARG A 279 1.00 20.82 0.80
N LEU A 280 0.56 20.51 -0.44
CA LEU A 280 -0.80 20.04 -0.71
C LEU A 280 -1.12 18.71 0.00
N LEU A 281 -0.16 17.78 0.06
CA LEU A 281 -0.34 16.51 0.77
C LEU A 281 -0.52 16.68 2.28
N ALA A 282 0.14 17.66 2.87
CA ALA A 282 0.07 17.95 4.31
C ALA A 282 -1.15 18.80 4.73
N GLU A 283 -1.94 19.32 3.79
CA GLU A 283 -3.10 20.16 4.13
C GLU A 283 -4.11 19.41 5.01
N GLY A 284 -4.46 20.00 6.15
CA GLY A 284 -5.42 19.43 7.10
C GLY A 284 -4.84 18.36 8.03
N SER A 285 -3.56 17.98 7.87
CA SER A 285 -2.87 17.18 8.88
C SER A 285 -2.53 18.04 10.10
N SER A 286 -2.66 17.46 11.29
CA SER A 286 -2.21 18.09 12.52
C SER A 286 -0.69 18.24 12.50
N PRO A 287 -0.13 19.34 13.02
CA PRO A 287 1.30 19.39 13.25
C PRO A 287 1.73 18.20 14.12
N PRO A 288 2.95 17.67 13.95
CA PRO A 288 3.48 16.67 14.87
C PRO A 288 3.31 17.19 16.30
N VAL A 289 2.79 16.37 17.20
CA VAL A 289 2.74 16.73 18.63
C VAL A 289 4.19 16.85 19.08
N GLU A 290 4.70 18.07 19.21
CA GLU A 290 5.98 18.32 19.87
C GLU A 290 5.88 17.74 21.28
N ALA A 291 6.75 16.77 21.60
CA ALA A 291 6.91 16.35 22.98
C ALA A 291 7.25 17.60 23.81
N PRO A 292 6.52 17.89 24.91
CA PRO A 292 6.71 19.13 25.63
C PRO A 292 8.14 19.21 26.17
N ALA A 293 8.84 20.27 25.77
CA ALA A 293 10.11 20.63 26.36
C ALA A 293 9.89 20.94 27.85
N GLY A 294 10.38 20.05 28.72
CA GLY A 294 10.53 20.31 30.16
C GLY A 294 9.26 20.12 31.00
N GLY A 295 9.10 18.94 31.58
CA GLY A 295 8.20 18.69 32.71
C GLY A 295 8.91 17.79 33.74
N PRO A 296 9.06 18.19 35.01
CA PRO A 296 9.87 17.46 35.99
C PRO A 296 9.02 16.40 36.69
N PHE A 297 8.50 15.41 35.97
CA PHE A 297 7.90 14.22 36.60
C PHE A 297 8.21 13.01 35.75
N GLY A 298 9.27 12.30 36.15
CA GLY A 298 9.67 11.02 35.59
C GLY A 298 8.63 9.95 35.91
N TYR A 299 8.02 9.40 34.86
CA TYR A 299 7.57 8.01 34.90
C TYR A 299 8.79 7.10 34.67
N PRO A 300 8.91 5.98 35.40
CA PRO A 300 10.15 5.20 35.44
C PRO A 300 10.28 4.38 34.16
N GLY A 301 11.39 4.57 33.45
CA GLY A 301 11.81 3.67 32.38
C GLY A 301 12.47 4.32 31.16
N MET A 302 13.31 5.35 31.32
CA MET A 302 14.13 5.84 30.21
C MET A 302 15.43 6.48 30.70
N TRP A 303 16.55 5.76 30.57
CA TRP A 303 17.93 6.27 30.44
C TRP A 303 18.71 5.24 29.61
N ILE A 304 19.09 5.53 28.35
CA ILE A 304 20.26 6.26 27.81
C ILE A 304 21.39 5.31 27.33
N ALA A 305 21.83 5.58 26.08
CA ALA A 305 23.12 5.31 25.43
C ALA A 305 23.44 3.88 24.94
N ASN A 306 23.53 3.69 23.62
CA ASN A 306 24.76 3.92 22.86
C ASN A 306 24.57 3.68 21.35
N GLN A 307 25.24 4.53 20.56
CA GLN A 307 25.96 4.28 19.31
C GLN A 307 25.47 3.20 18.33
N TYR A 308 25.25 3.64 17.08
CA TYR A 308 25.37 2.91 15.81
C TYR A 308 25.75 1.42 15.92
N VAL A 309 24.72 0.57 15.99
CA VAL A 309 24.70 -0.81 15.49
C VAL A 309 23.24 -1.10 15.11
N ALA A 310 23.10 -1.91 14.07
CA ALA A 310 21.92 -2.63 13.62
C ALA A 310 20.75 -2.81 14.62
N GLY A 311 19.53 -2.77 14.09
CA GLY A 311 18.35 -3.44 14.65
C GLY A 311 17.93 -3.07 16.07
N HIS A 312 17.25 -1.94 16.23
CA HIS A 312 16.10 -1.77 17.14
C HIS A 312 15.49 -0.40 16.86
N PHE A 313 14.25 -0.39 16.37
CA PHE A 313 13.50 0.84 16.14
C PHE A 313 13.24 1.54 17.49
N PRO A 314 13.72 2.78 17.68
CA PRO A 314 13.09 3.65 18.65
C PRO A 314 11.79 4.18 18.02
N PRO A 315 10.75 4.50 18.81
CA PRO A 315 9.63 5.28 18.32
C PRO A 315 10.07 6.74 18.21
N TYR A 316 10.99 7.05 17.30
CA TYR A 316 11.29 8.44 16.97
C TYR A 316 10.40 8.86 15.82
N GLY A 317 9.30 9.51 16.17
CA GLY A 317 8.78 10.59 15.32
C GLY A 317 9.85 11.67 15.26
N TYR A 318 10.72 11.62 14.27
CA TYR A 318 11.47 12.79 13.86
C TYR A 318 10.56 13.61 12.95
N SER A 319 10.05 14.68 13.53
CA SER A 319 9.61 15.87 12.82
C SER A 319 10.81 16.41 12.05
N ASP A 320 10.77 16.32 10.73
CA ASP A 320 11.33 17.34 9.84
C ASP A 320 10.72 17.15 8.44
N TRP A 321 9.39 17.27 8.39
CA TRP A 321 8.83 18.05 7.29
C TRP A 321 9.55 19.39 7.31
N PRO A 322 10.22 19.84 6.24
CA PRO A 322 10.72 21.20 6.26
C PRO A 322 9.51 22.10 6.56
N PRO A 323 9.54 22.87 7.66
CA PRO A 323 8.48 23.85 7.92
C PRO A 323 8.33 24.73 6.68
N PRO A 324 7.15 25.31 6.45
CA PRO A 324 6.82 25.97 5.19
C PRO A 324 7.51 27.34 5.11
N TRP A 325 8.84 27.42 5.04
CA TRP A 325 9.55 28.69 4.85
C TRP A 325 10.84 28.46 4.04
N CYS A 326 10.90 29.19 2.91
CA CYS A 326 11.99 29.37 1.92
C CYS A 326 12.06 28.34 0.77
#